data_AF-X0UMP7-F1
#
_entry.id   AF-X0UMP7-F1
#
_cell.length_a   1.000
_cell.length_b   1.000
_cell.length_c   1.000
_cell.angle_alpha   90.00
_cell.angle_beta   90.00
_cell.angle_gamma   90.00
#
_symmetry.space_group_name_H-M   'P 1'
#
loop_
_entity.id
_entity.type
_entity.pdbx_description
1 polymer ?
#
loop_
_entity_poly.entity_id
_entity_poly.type
_entity_poly.pdbx_seq_one_letter_code
_entity_poly.pdbx_strand_id
1 'polypeptide(L)'
;MRPIKAKTVRKDSQGERKGFVVVVVLCMVILLGVLLFGFNHKARADLLAVDDLRKSEQALNCARAGLNIAIAAIRDTEDIHTNRKLRNLLSGENTLPVGDGSCSITVTEENGKLNINLLTNKNGKLNRTKIDQLLRLIDLLNRERPGDSHISYGLVPSIIDWIDSDDEVTCLTFIKHENSGAESDYYSNLTPPYR
;
A
#
# COMPACT_ATOMS: atom_id res chain seq x y z
N MET A 1 -70.35 -85.28 9.88
CA MET A 1 -70.17 -84.35 11.01
C MET A 1 -68.98 -83.46 10.69
N ARG A 2 -69.26 -82.15 10.61
CA ARG A 2 -68.45 -80.91 10.51
C ARG A 2 -66.98 -80.90 10.00
N PRO A 3 -66.59 -79.87 9.21
CA PRO A 3 -65.26 -79.69 8.62
C PRO A 3 -64.29 -78.96 9.56
N ILE A 4 -62.98 -79.09 9.35
CA ILE A 4 -61.96 -78.24 10.00
C ILE A 4 -61.31 -77.35 8.94
N LYS A 5 -61.42 -76.03 9.19
CA LYS A 5 -60.98 -74.92 8.33
C LYS A 5 -59.46 -74.82 8.23
N ALA A 6 -59.02 -74.32 7.09
CA ALA A 6 -57.69 -73.80 6.81
C ALA A 6 -57.26 -72.67 7.79
N LYS A 7 -55.95 -72.58 8.04
CA LYS A 7 -55.29 -71.32 8.39
C LYS A 7 -54.04 -71.16 7.52
N THR A 8 -54.23 -70.46 6.41
CA THR A 8 -53.17 -69.79 5.65
C THR A 8 -52.57 -68.69 6.54
N VAL A 9 -51.31 -68.82 6.92
CA VAL A 9 -50.55 -67.72 7.52
C VAL A 9 -49.98 -66.89 6.37
N ARG A 10 -50.57 -65.72 6.11
CA ARG A 10 -49.99 -64.69 5.25
C ARG A 10 -49.66 -63.47 6.10
N LYS A 11 -48.44 -62.95 5.87
CA LYS A 11 -48.00 -61.54 5.92
C LYS A 11 -48.00 -60.87 7.30
N ASP A 12 -47.17 -59.89 7.61
CA ASP A 12 -46.17 -59.10 6.88
C ASP A 12 -45.32 -58.46 8.00
N SER A 13 -44.00 -58.61 8.03
CA SER A 13 -43.15 -57.88 8.98
C SER A 13 -41.91 -57.30 8.29
N GLN A 14 -42.12 -56.73 7.10
CA GLN A 14 -41.10 -55.99 6.34
C GLN A 14 -41.43 -54.50 6.17
N GLY A 15 -42.23 -53.93 7.08
CA GLY A 15 -42.65 -52.52 7.04
C GLY A 15 -41.71 -51.53 7.74
N GLU A 16 -41.03 -51.92 8.83
CA GLU A 16 -40.41 -50.94 9.74
C GLU A 16 -38.97 -50.54 9.39
N ARG A 17 -38.21 -51.37 8.66
CA ARG A 17 -36.81 -51.06 8.28
C ARG A 17 -36.66 -50.25 7.00
N LYS A 18 -37.71 -50.11 6.19
CA LYS A 18 -37.62 -49.45 4.87
C LYS A 18 -37.58 -47.92 4.97
N GLY A 19 -38.17 -47.31 6.01
CA GLY A 19 -38.14 -45.86 6.21
C GLY A 19 -36.80 -45.31 6.74
N PHE A 20 -36.13 -46.06 7.62
CA PHE A 20 -34.86 -45.63 8.23
C PHE A 20 -33.72 -45.48 7.22
N VAL A 21 -33.67 -46.35 6.21
CA VAL A 21 -32.67 -46.28 5.12
C VAL A 21 -32.78 -44.96 4.36
N VAL A 22 -34.00 -44.47 4.11
CA VAL A 22 -34.22 -43.19 3.41
C VAL A 22 -33.68 -42.02 4.23
N VAL A 23 -33.86 -42.04 5.56
CA VAL A 23 -33.32 -41.00 6.45
C VAL A 23 -31.80 -40.98 6.42
N VAL A 24 -31.15 -42.15 6.52
CA VAL A 24 -29.68 -42.24 6.47
C VAL A 24 -29.15 -41.75 5.13
N VAL A 25 -29.77 -42.16 4.01
CA VAL A 25 -29.38 -41.72 2.67
C VAL A 25 -29.59 -40.21 2.53
N LEU A 26 -30.71 -39.67 2.99
CA LEU A 26 -30.97 -38.22 2.96
C LEU A 26 -29.92 -37.46 3.78
N CYS A 27 -29.59 -37.93 4.99
CA CYS A 27 -28.52 -37.35 5.80
C CYS A 27 -27.16 -37.41 5.08
N MET A 28 -26.81 -38.53 4.44
CA MET A 28 -25.59 -38.65 3.66
C MET A 28 -25.57 -37.68 2.47
N VAL A 29 -26.68 -37.53 1.75
CA VAL A 29 -26.80 -36.59 0.63
C VAL A 29 -26.68 -35.15 1.10
N ILE A 30 -27.29 -34.79 2.24
CA ILE A 30 -27.17 -33.45 2.83
C ILE A 30 -25.72 -33.18 3.23
N LEU A 31 -25.05 -34.12 3.92
CA LEU A 31 -23.65 -33.97 4.33
C LEU A 31 -22.73 -33.83 3.10
N LEU A 32 -22.95 -34.64 2.08
CA LEU A 32 -22.21 -34.55 0.82
C LEU A 32 -22.47 -33.20 0.13
N GLY A 33 -23.71 -32.71 0.14
CA GLY A 33 -24.08 -31.41 -0.38
C GLY A 33 -23.37 -30.26 0.32
N VAL A 34 -23.32 -30.27 1.65
CA VAL A 34 -22.60 -29.26 2.45
C VAL A 34 -21.10 -29.29 2.15
N LEU A 35 -20.51 -30.49 2.06
CA LEU A 35 -19.09 -30.65 1.75
C LEU A 35 -18.74 -30.15 0.34
N LEU A 36 -19.55 -30.51 -0.66
CA LEU A 36 -19.39 -30.03 -2.04
C LEU A 36 -19.56 -28.51 -2.13
N PHE A 37 -20.50 -27.93 -1.38
CA PHE A 37 -20.69 -26.48 -1.32
C PHE A 37 -19.47 -25.77 -0.73
N GLY A 38 -18.95 -26.25 0.40
CA GLY A 38 -17.74 -25.71 1.03
C GLY A 38 -16.51 -25.82 0.12
N PHE A 39 -16.34 -26.97 -0.54
CA PHE A 39 -15.26 -27.15 -1.53
C PHE A 39 -15.40 -26.19 -2.71
N ASN A 40 -16.61 -26.04 -3.27
CA ASN A 40 -16.84 -25.13 -4.40
C ASN A 40 -16.54 -23.68 -4.03
N HIS A 41 -16.96 -23.25 -2.83
CA HIS A 41 -16.70 -21.91 -2.33
C HIS A 41 -15.19 -21.66 -2.17
N LYS A 42 -14.47 -22.61 -1.55
CA LYS A 42 -13.02 -22.51 -1.38
C LYS A 42 -12.26 -22.52 -2.71
N ALA A 43 -12.63 -23.41 -3.63
CA ALA A 43 -12.00 -23.48 -4.95
C ALA A 43 -12.18 -22.17 -5.74
N ARG A 44 -13.35 -21.52 -5.67
CA ARG A 44 -13.56 -20.21 -6.29
C ARG A 44 -12.72 -19.12 -5.63
N ALA A 45 -12.65 -19.09 -4.31
CA ALA A 45 -11.83 -18.11 -3.59
C ALA A 45 -10.34 -18.25 -3.95
N ASP A 46 -9.84 -19.49 -4.00
CA ASP A 46 -8.46 -19.77 -4.36
C ASP A 46 -8.17 -19.36 -5.82
N LEU A 47 -9.10 -19.59 -6.76
CA LEU A 47 -8.96 -19.15 -8.16
C LEU A 47 -8.92 -17.62 -8.30
N LEU A 48 -9.78 -16.90 -7.55
CA LEU A 48 -9.77 -15.44 -7.54
C LEU A 48 -8.45 -14.90 -6.97
N ALA A 49 -7.95 -15.49 -5.88
CA ALA A 49 -6.68 -15.11 -5.30
C ALA A 49 -5.51 -15.31 -6.29
N VAL A 50 -5.50 -16.42 -7.04
CA VAL A 50 -4.48 -16.67 -8.07
C VAL A 50 -4.57 -15.65 -9.22
N ASP A 51 -5.79 -15.30 -9.67
CA ASP A 51 -5.96 -14.31 -10.74
C ASP A 51 -5.52 -12.91 -10.29
N ASP A 52 -5.82 -12.52 -9.04
CA ASP A 52 -5.38 -11.24 -8.46
C ASP A 52 -3.85 -11.18 -8.30
N LEU A 53 -3.21 -12.26 -7.84
CA LEU A 53 -1.74 -12.35 -7.79
C LEU A 53 -1.14 -12.21 -9.19
N ARG A 54 -1.73 -12.88 -10.19
CA ARG A 54 -1.27 -12.79 -11.59
C ARG A 54 -1.38 -11.36 -12.12
N LYS A 55 -2.50 -10.68 -11.87
CA LYS A 55 -2.71 -9.28 -12.27
C LYS A 55 -1.76 -8.33 -11.54
N SER A 56 -1.49 -8.57 -10.27
CA SER A 56 -0.54 -7.78 -9.47
C SER A 56 0.88 -7.86 -10.05
N GLU A 57 1.35 -9.08 -10.35
CA GLU A 57 2.65 -9.29 -11.00
C GLU A 57 2.70 -8.67 -12.40
N GLN A 58 1.61 -8.77 -13.17
CA GLN A 58 1.50 -8.10 -14.46
C GLN A 58 1.61 -6.57 -14.33
N ALA A 59 0.89 -5.98 -13.37
CA ALA A 59 0.94 -4.54 -13.10
C ALA A 59 2.35 -4.08 -12.67
N LEU A 60 3.03 -4.88 -11.84
CA LEU A 60 4.41 -4.62 -11.43
C LEU A 60 5.37 -4.65 -12.63
N ASN A 61 5.22 -5.62 -13.53
CA ASN A 61 6.03 -5.68 -14.75
C ASN A 61 5.72 -4.52 -15.71
N CYS A 62 4.47 -4.09 -15.82
CA CYS A 62 4.10 -2.87 -16.56
C CYS A 62 4.76 -1.62 -15.96
N ALA A 63 4.78 -1.49 -14.63
CA ALA A 63 5.45 -0.38 -13.95
C ALA A 63 6.98 -0.39 -14.18
N ARG A 64 7.61 -1.57 -14.11
CA ARG A 64 9.04 -1.74 -14.43
C ARG A 64 9.36 -1.38 -15.88
N ALA A 65 8.50 -1.76 -16.83
CA ALA A 65 8.65 -1.36 -18.22
C ALA A 65 8.55 0.17 -18.37
N GLY A 66 7.57 0.80 -17.72
CA GLY A 66 7.43 2.26 -17.70
C GLY A 66 8.65 2.97 -17.14
N LEU A 67 9.21 2.47 -16.03
CA LEU A 67 10.46 2.99 -15.45
C LEU A 67 11.63 2.89 -16.43
N ASN A 68 11.81 1.74 -17.09
CA ASN A 68 12.89 1.57 -18.08
C ASN A 68 12.71 2.49 -19.29
N ILE A 69 11.48 2.71 -19.74
CA ILE A 69 11.17 3.67 -20.81
C ILE A 69 11.54 5.09 -20.38
N ALA A 70 11.21 5.49 -19.15
CA ALA A 70 11.57 6.79 -18.61
C ALA A 70 13.10 6.97 -18.53
N ILE A 71 13.82 5.96 -18.00
CA ILE A 71 15.30 5.99 -17.92
C ILE A 71 15.92 6.10 -19.32
N ALA A 72 15.44 5.32 -20.29
CA ALA A 72 15.94 5.37 -21.65
C ALA A 72 15.67 6.74 -22.30
N ALA A 73 14.48 7.32 -22.08
CA ALA A 73 14.14 8.64 -22.58
C ALA A 73 15.02 9.75 -21.98
N ILE A 74 15.34 9.67 -20.68
CA ILE A 74 16.22 10.63 -20.01
C ILE A 74 17.67 10.49 -20.48
N ARG A 75 18.17 9.26 -20.66
CA ARG A 75 19.56 9.02 -21.10
C ARG A 75 19.84 9.54 -22.50
N ASP A 76 18.85 9.47 -23.38
CA ASP A 76 18.96 9.85 -24.80
C ASP A 76 18.83 11.37 -25.03
N THR A 77 18.71 12.17 -23.96
CA THR A 77 18.61 13.63 -24.03
C THR A 77 19.78 14.30 -23.35
N GLU A 78 20.32 15.36 -23.96
CA GLU A 78 21.24 16.29 -23.29
C GLU A 78 20.49 17.38 -22.50
N ASP A 79 19.30 17.76 -22.97
CA ASP A 79 18.42 18.73 -22.31
C ASP A 79 16.97 18.22 -22.28
N ILE A 80 16.40 18.23 -21.08
CA ILE A 80 15.06 17.71 -20.76
C ILE A 80 13.96 18.64 -21.29
N HIS A 81 14.25 19.95 -21.40
CA HIS A 81 13.24 20.95 -21.80
C HIS A 81 13.06 21.06 -23.33
N THR A 82 14.06 20.68 -24.12
CA THR A 82 14.03 20.78 -25.58
C THR A 82 13.48 19.52 -26.27
N ASN A 83 13.54 18.36 -25.61
CA ASN A 83 13.10 17.10 -26.20
C ASN A 83 11.57 16.90 -26.09
N ARG A 84 10.89 16.86 -27.24
CA ARG A 84 9.42 16.68 -27.34
C ARG A 84 8.92 15.40 -26.65
N LYS A 85 9.69 14.30 -26.70
CA LYS A 85 9.29 13.01 -26.12
C LYS A 85 9.30 13.06 -24.60
N LEU A 86 10.30 13.73 -24.03
CA LEU A 86 10.39 13.99 -22.59
C LEU A 86 9.37 15.01 -22.12
N ARG A 87 9.13 16.08 -22.90
CA ARG A 87 8.07 17.05 -22.57
C ARG A 87 6.71 16.38 -22.37
N ASN A 88 6.35 15.42 -23.23
CA ASN A 88 5.11 14.67 -23.06
C ASN A 88 5.11 13.79 -21.77
N LEU A 89 6.29 13.28 -21.35
CA LEU A 89 6.44 12.55 -20.08
C LEU A 89 6.36 13.49 -18.87
N LEU A 90 6.83 14.74 -18.99
CA LEU A 90 6.72 15.77 -17.95
C LEU A 90 5.28 16.28 -17.81
N SER A 91 4.52 16.31 -18.91
CA SER A 91 3.12 16.78 -18.93
C SER A 91 2.11 15.75 -18.41
N GLY A 92 2.53 14.51 -18.12
CA GLY A 92 1.65 13.46 -17.57
C GLY A 92 0.69 12.81 -18.58
N GLU A 93 0.85 13.08 -19.88
CA GLU A 93 -0.10 12.65 -20.93
C GLU A 93 0.32 11.36 -21.66
N ASN A 94 1.25 10.59 -21.11
CA ASN A 94 1.81 9.42 -21.79
C ASN A 94 1.33 8.11 -21.18
N THR A 95 0.19 7.63 -21.66
CA THR A 95 -0.23 6.23 -21.47
C THR A 95 0.33 5.38 -22.60
N LEU A 96 1.13 4.38 -22.25
CA LEU A 96 1.76 3.45 -23.18
C LEU A 96 1.19 2.04 -22.98
N PRO A 97 0.82 1.33 -24.06
CA PRO A 97 0.46 -0.08 -23.96
C PRO A 97 1.71 -0.92 -23.64
N VAL A 98 1.59 -1.85 -22.69
CA VAL A 98 2.64 -2.79 -22.30
C VAL A 98 2.01 -4.18 -22.16
N GLY A 99 2.23 -5.05 -23.15
CA GLY A 99 1.55 -6.35 -23.21
C GLY A 99 0.03 -6.18 -23.22
N ASP A 100 -0.67 -6.89 -22.34
CA ASP A 100 -2.13 -6.77 -22.18
C ASP A 100 -2.57 -5.64 -21.21
N GLY A 101 -1.63 -4.80 -20.76
CA GLY A 101 -1.90 -3.69 -19.85
C GLY A 101 -1.48 -2.33 -20.42
N SER A 102 -1.63 -1.28 -19.62
CA SER A 102 -1.13 0.07 -19.94
C SER A 102 -0.38 0.67 -18.75
N CYS A 103 0.53 1.59 -19.03
CA CYS A 103 1.32 2.30 -18.04
C CYS A 103 1.27 3.80 -18.34
N SER A 104 0.95 4.62 -17.33
CA SER A 104 1.12 6.07 -17.40
C SER A 104 2.42 6.46 -16.72
N ILE A 105 3.20 7.33 -17.37
CA ILE A 105 4.50 7.77 -16.88
C ILE A 105 4.48 9.28 -16.69
N THR A 106 4.89 9.74 -15.51
CA THR A 106 5.16 11.14 -15.22
C THR A 106 6.56 11.29 -14.66
N VAL A 107 7.34 12.20 -15.22
CA VAL A 107 8.68 12.55 -14.72
C VAL A 107 8.63 13.95 -14.15
N THR A 108 9.20 14.17 -12.96
CA THR A 108 9.27 15.48 -12.32
C THR A 108 10.70 15.78 -11.91
N GLU A 109 11.10 17.04 -12.03
CA GLU A 109 12.40 17.49 -11.56
C GLU A 109 12.37 17.77 -10.05
N GLU A 110 13.19 17.06 -9.29
CA GLU A 110 13.29 17.23 -7.84
C GLU A 110 14.36 18.27 -7.44
N ASN A 111 15.22 18.69 -8.37
CA ASN A 111 16.27 19.69 -8.14
C ASN A 111 15.74 21.11 -7.90
N GLY A 112 14.50 21.40 -8.31
CA GLY A 112 13.80 22.65 -8.03
C GLY A 112 13.27 22.77 -6.60
N LYS A 113 13.31 21.68 -5.82
CA LYS A 113 12.89 21.66 -4.41
C LYS A 113 14.07 21.89 -3.48
N LEU A 114 13.79 22.36 -2.27
CA LEU A 114 14.82 22.51 -1.23
C LEU A 114 15.20 21.12 -0.71
N ASN A 115 16.44 20.70 -0.97
CA ASN A 115 16.95 19.44 -0.46
C ASN A 115 17.29 19.54 1.04
N ILE A 116 16.43 18.97 1.88
CA ILE A 116 16.57 18.97 3.34
C ILE A 116 17.79 18.19 3.83
N ASN A 117 18.29 17.22 3.04
CA ASN A 117 19.51 16.47 3.38
C ASN A 117 20.79 17.33 3.31
N LEU A 118 20.69 18.59 2.89
CA LEU A 118 21.80 19.53 2.81
C LEU A 118 21.75 20.61 3.89
N LEU A 119 20.87 20.48 4.90
CA LEU A 119 20.88 21.36 6.08
C LEU A 119 22.16 21.18 6.90
N THR A 120 22.76 19.99 6.86
CA THR A 120 24.11 19.71 7.34
C THR A 120 25.01 19.32 6.17
N ASN A 121 26.30 19.63 6.29
CA ASN A 121 27.32 19.16 5.37
C ASN A 121 27.82 17.76 5.79
N LYS A 122 28.56 17.08 4.91
CA LYS A 122 29.14 15.74 5.15
C LYS A 122 29.99 15.60 6.44
N ASN A 123 30.42 16.73 7.02
CA ASN A 123 31.23 16.78 8.23
C ASN A 123 30.37 17.11 9.48
N GLY A 124 29.04 16.98 9.41
CA GLY A 124 28.10 17.34 10.49
C GLY A 124 27.95 18.85 10.74
N LYS A 125 28.60 19.71 9.94
CA LYS A 125 28.51 21.16 10.11
C LYS A 125 27.23 21.71 9.49
N LEU A 126 26.55 22.58 10.23
CA LEU A 126 25.37 23.32 9.76
C LEU A 126 25.66 24.12 8.48
N ASN A 127 24.79 23.96 7.49
CA ASN A 127 24.81 24.74 6.26
C ASN A 127 23.87 25.95 6.41
N ARG A 128 24.41 27.08 6.86
CA ARG A 128 23.62 28.28 7.17
C ARG A 128 22.83 28.78 5.95
N THR A 129 23.40 28.72 4.75
CA THR A 129 22.68 29.13 3.53
C THR A 129 21.43 28.28 3.29
N LYS A 130 21.51 26.96 3.49
CA LYS A 130 20.36 26.05 3.29
C LYS A 130 19.32 26.20 4.39
N ILE A 131 19.77 26.38 5.63
CA ILE A 131 18.91 26.69 6.78
C ILE A 131 18.14 27.98 6.55
N ASP A 132 18.82 29.06 6.14
CA ASP A 132 18.18 30.36 5.91
C ASP A 132 17.19 30.30 4.72
N GLN A 133 17.48 29.50 3.69
CA GLN A 133 16.54 29.21 2.60
C GLN A 133 15.26 28.53 3.09
N LEU A 134 15.39 27.54 3.99
CA LEU A 134 14.23 26.82 4.55
C LEU A 134 13.42 27.70 5.49
N LEU A 135 14.07 28.49 6.36
CA LEU A 135 13.39 29.46 7.22
C LEU A 135 12.61 30.48 6.39
N ARG A 136 13.20 30.99 5.31
CA ARG A 136 12.51 31.90 4.39
C ARG A 136 11.31 31.23 3.70
N LEU A 137 11.41 29.95 3.36
CA LEU A 137 10.28 29.20 2.81
C LEU A 137 9.14 29.08 3.84
N ILE A 138 9.47 28.75 5.09
CA ILE A 138 8.51 28.70 6.20
C ILE A 138 7.80 30.05 6.35
N ASP A 139 8.53 31.17 6.30
CA ASP A 139 7.95 32.51 6.37
C ASP A 139 6.96 32.78 5.24
N LEU A 140 7.31 32.41 4.01
CA LEU A 140 6.46 32.60 2.83
C LEU A 140 5.18 31.76 2.95
N LEU A 141 5.30 30.50 3.35
CA LEU A 141 4.15 29.60 3.50
C LEU A 141 3.20 30.06 4.62
N ASN A 142 3.75 30.46 5.77
CA ASN A 142 2.97 31.01 6.88
C ASN A 142 2.25 32.32 6.49
N ARG A 143 2.82 33.10 5.57
CA ARG A 143 2.20 34.34 5.06
C ARG A 143 1.11 34.09 4.03
N GLU A 144 1.29 33.13 3.14
CA GLU A 144 0.32 32.81 2.08
C GLU A 144 -0.93 32.11 2.60
N ARG A 145 -0.83 31.40 3.73
CA ARG A 145 -1.96 30.66 4.33
C ARG A 145 -2.26 31.13 5.75
N PRO A 146 -2.71 32.39 5.92
CA PRO A 146 -3.06 32.90 7.24
C PRO A 146 -4.34 32.19 7.73
N GLY A 147 -4.19 31.23 8.64
CA GLY A 147 -5.29 30.47 9.24
C GLY A 147 -5.12 28.95 9.23
N ASP A 148 -4.22 28.43 8.40
CA ASP A 148 -3.76 27.04 8.51
C ASP A 148 -2.77 26.90 9.68
N SER A 149 -2.51 25.66 10.11
CA SER A 149 -1.53 25.34 11.15
C SER A 149 -0.21 26.07 10.89
N HIS A 150 0.15 27.00 11.78
CA HIS A 150 1.40 27.74 11.72
C HIS A 150 2.58 26.78 11.74
N ILE A 151 3.46 26.88 10.75
CA ILE A 151 4.68 26.08 10.69
C ILE A 151 5.72 26.71 11.60
N SER A 152 6.02 26.02 12.69
CA SER A 152 7.03 26.40 13.68
C SER A 152 8.44 26.41 13.08
N TYR A 153 9.28 27.35 13.52
CA TYR A 153 10.72 27.31 13.18
C TYR A 153 11.45 26.12 13.80
N GLY A 154 10.89 25.51 14.85
CA GLY A 154 11.44 24.33 15.51
C GLY A 154 11.51 23.11 14.58
N LEU A 155 10.74 23.14 13.49
CA LEU A 155 10.86 22.14 12.43
C LEU A 155 12.28 22.05 11.84
N VAL A 156 12.99 23.17 11.73
CA VAL A 156 14.33 23.18 11.12
C VAL A 156 15.36 22.42 11.97
N PRO A 157 15.55 22.71 13.27
CA PRO A 157 16.41 21.90 14.12
C PRO A 157 15.90 20.46 14.29
N SER A 158 14.59 20.20 14.33
CA SER A 158 14.09 18.81 14.37
C SER A 158 14.42 18.01 13.10
N ILE A 159 14.47 18.65 11.92
CA ILE A 159 14.95 17.99 10.70
C ILE A 159 16.45 17.72 10.79
N ILE A 160 17.22 18.58 11.45
CA ILE A 160 18.66 18.38 11.64
C ILE A 160 18.91 17.16 12.52
N ASP A 161 18.26 17.11 13.69
CA ASP A 161 18.30 15.97 14.63
C ASP A 161 17.88 14.66 13.94
N TRP A 162 16.82 14.71 13.12
CA TRP A 162 16.38 13.53 12.35
C TRP A 162 17.43 13.00 11.35
N ILE A 163 18.29 13.87 10.81
CA ILE A 163 19.25 13.53 9.75
C ILE A 163 20.61 13.12 10.31
N ASP A 164 21.00 13.69 11.44
CA ASP A 164 22.29 13.40 12.03
C ASP A 164 22.33 12.00 12.68
N SER A 165 23.45 11.70 13.32
CA SER A 165 23.73 10.36 13.83
C SER A 165 23.72 10.27 15.35
N ASP A 166 23.54 11.41 16.03
CA ASP A 166 23.56 11.46 17.48
C ASP A 166 22.13 11.52 18.03
N ASP A 167 21.99 11.89 19.30
CA ASP A 167 20.69 11.95 20.02
C ASP A 167 20.69 13.25 20.85
N GLU A 168 21.49 14.25 20.42
CA GLU A 168 21.69 15.52 21.10
C GLU A 168 20.83 16.60 20.45
N VAL A 169 19.82 17.07 21.20
CA VAL A 169 18.85 18.05 20.68
C VAL A 169 19.55 19.31 20.13
N THR A 170 19.43 19.54 18.82
CA THR A 170 20.01 20.71 18.16
C THR A 170 19.31 21.98 18.64
N CYS A 171 20.11 22.97 19.06
CA CYS A 171 19.63 24.31 19.36
C CYS A 171 20.26 25.35 18.41
N LEU A 172 19.43 25.94 17.54
CA LEU A 172 19.85 26.98 16.60
C LEU A 172 19.80 28.36 17.29
N THR A 173 20.87 28.71 17.99
CA THR A 173 20.98 29.94 18.82
C THR A 173 20.76 31.26 18.08
N PHE A 174 20.81 31.26 16.74
CA PHE A 174 20.52 32.42 15.90
C PHE A 174 19.02 32.61 15.61
N ILE A 175 18.16 31.67 16.03
CA ILE A 175 16.70 31.77 16.00
C ILE A 175 16.21 32.13 17.41
N LYS A 176 15.32 33.12 17.52
CA LYS A 176 14.88 33.68 18.82
C LYS A 176 13.84 32.83 19.55
N HIS A 177 12.92 32.22 18.81
CA HIS A 177 11.82 31.42 19.34
C HIS A 177 11.76 30.11 18.57
N GLU A 178 11.36 29.03 19.24
CA GLU A 178 11.19 27.71 18.61
C GLU A 178 12.47 27.28 17.89
N ASN A 179 13.58 27.33 18.62
CA ASN A 179 14.92 27.12 18.07
C ASN A 179 15.55 25.78 18.47
N SER A 180 14.81 24.96 19.19
CA SER A 180 15.24 23.65 19.67
C SER A 180 14.61 22.56 18.82
N GLY A 181 15.38 21.51 18.54
CA GLY A 181 14.96 20.36 17.76
C GLY A 181 14.22 19.33 18.61
N ALA A 182 14.25 18.09 18.14
CA ALA A 182 13.55 16.97 18.74
C ALA A 182 14.30 15.68 18.45
N GLU A 183 14.50 14.88 19.50
CA GLU A 183 15.25 13.62 19.45
C GLU A 183 14.39 12.43 19.88
N SER A 184 15.03 11.29 20.14
CA SER A 184 14.36 10.05 20.59
C SER A 184 13.40 10.28 21.76
N ASP A 185 13.76 11.15 22.71
CA ASP A 185 12.91 11.52 23.86
C ASP A 185 11.57 12.13 23.43
N TYR A 186 11.55 12.91 22.35
CA TYR A 186 10.32 13.49 21.82
C TYR A 186 9.52 12.43 21.05
N TYR A 187 10.14 11.73 20.10
CA TYR A 187 9.44 10.81 19.20
C TYR A 187 8.92 9.55 19.89
N SER A 188 9.62 9.08 20.93
CA SER A 188 9.20 7.91 21.74
C SER A 188 8.00 8.21 22.64
N ASN A 189 7.68 9.49 22.88
CA ASN A 189 6.50 9.91 23.64
C ASN A 189 5.25 10.12 22.75
N LEU A 190 5.38 10.00 21.43
CA LEU A 190 4.24 10.08 20.51
C LEU A 190 3.41 8.79 20.53
N THR A 191 2.19 8.86 19.98
CA THR A 191 1.28 7.70 19.86
C THR A 191 0.94 7.46 18.39
N PRO A 192 1.43 6.37 17.76
CA PRO A 192 2.35 5.37 18.30
C PRO A 192 3.78 5.92 18.45
N PRO A 193 4.59 5.36 19.36
CA PRO A 193 5.98 5.78 19.54
C PRO A 193 6.85 5.32 18.37
N TYR A 194 7.83 6.12 18.00
CA TYR A 194 8.84 5.79 16.99
C TYR A 194 10.20 6.44 17.30
N ARG A 195 11.22 6.00 16.55
CA ARG A 195 12.57 6.56 16.52
C ARG A 195 13.00 6.67 15.06
#